data_AF-A0A971JV91-F1
#
_entry.id   AF-A0A971JV91-F1
#
_cell.length_a   1.000
_cell.length_b   1.000
_cell.length_c   1.000
_cell.angle_alpha   90.00
_cell.angle_beta   90.00
_cell.angle_gamma   90.00
#
_symmetry.space_group_name_H-M   'P 1'
#
loop_
_entity.id
_entity.type
_entity.pdbx_description
1 polymer ?
#
loop_
_entity_poly.entity_id
_entity_poly.type
_entity_poly.pdbx_seq_one_letter_code
_entity_poly.pdbx_strand_id
1 'polypeptide(L)'
;MCDHCGCREFGPIAELSAEHEQILDLAWRVAEDEWTDEAGRREGRAELAAELALHATKEELGLYPLLMGTGDLTEERCDRLEDEHREVHAVLDGEAFDRRAYYALAAHIEEEEMELFSGAMFAFGDDEWDEMDRAHHRAAHLHGVAHAH
;
A
#
# COMPACT_ATOMS: atom_id res chain seq x y z
N MET A 1 12.72 5.24 -8.61
CA MET A 1 12.42 6.69 -8.45
C MET A 1 12.51 7.38 -9.81
N CYS A 2 11.36 7.63 -10.42
CA CYS A 2 11.25 8.39 -11.67
C CYS A 2 10.68 9.78 -11.33
N ASP A 3 11.52 10.82 -11.32
CA ASP A 3 11.13 12.21 -11.02
C ASP A 3 10.30 12.89 -12.14
N HIS A 4 9.74 12.12 -13.08
CA HIS A 4 9.16 12.65 -14.31
C HIS A 4 7.63 12.66 -14.40
N CYS A 5 6.89 12.11 -13.43
CA CYS A 5 5.43 12.00 -13.54
C CYS A 5 4.60 12.98 -12.69
N GLY A 6 5.19 13.80 -11.82
CA GLY A 6 4.41 14.79 -11.05
C GLY A 6 3.43 14.20 -10.03
N CYS A 7 3.44 12.89 -9.80
CA CYS A 7 2.54 12.15 -8.90
C CYS A 7 2.52 12.70 -7.45
N ARG A 8 3.58 13.43 -7.06
CA ARG A 8 3.69 14.09 -5.74
C ARG A 8 2.87 15.38 -5.60
N GLU A 9 2.20 15.87 -6.65
CA GLU A 9 1.31 17.03 -6.56
C GLU A 9 -0.09 16.68 -6.03
N PHE A 10 -0.47 15.39 -6.01
CA PHE A 10 -1.76 14.92 -5.52
C PHE A 10 -1.58 14.21 -4.18
N GLY A 11 -2.20 14.78 -3.13
CA GLY A 11 -2.00 14.38 -1.74
C GLY A 11 -2.13 12.87 -1.49
N PRO A 12 -3.23 12.21 -1.92
CA PRO A 12 -3.43 10.79 -1.69
C PRO A 12 -2.37 9.88 -2.33
N ILE A 13 -2.00 10.10 -3.59
CA ILE A 13 -0.96 9.29 -4.25
C ILE A 13 0.41 9.55 -3.62
N ALA A 14 0.72 10.81 -3.28
CA ALA A 14 1.96 11.14 -2.58
C ALA A 14 2.07 10.43 -1.22
N GLU A 15 0.95 10.27 -0.52
CA GLU A 15 0.85 9.52 0.73
C GLU A 15 1.12 8.02 0.51
N LEU A 16 0.44 7.37 -0.44
CA LEU A 16 0.65 5.95 -0.74
C LEU A 16 2.10 5.66 -1.16
N SER A 17 2.70 6.50 -2.00
CA SER A 17 4.12 6.34 -2.36
C SER A 17 5.07 6.52 -1.18
N ALA A 18 4.76 7.41 -0.24
CA ALA A 18 5.56 7.56 0.97
C ALA A 18 5.43 6.35 1.91
N GLU A 19 4.26 5.71 1.94
CA GLU A 19 4.05 4.45 2.65
C GLU A 19 4.80 3.30 1.99
N HIS A 20 4.81 3.20 0.66
CA HIS A 20 5.62 2.22 -0.07
C HIS A 20 7.10 2.30 0.30
N GLU A 21 7.67 3.51 0.38
CA GLU A 21 9.06 3.69 0.80
C GLU A 21 9.30 3.13 2.22
N GLN A 22 8.38 3.35 3.16
CA GLN A 22 8.47 2.86 4.53
C GLN A 22 8.25 1.35 4.63
N ILE A 23 7.25 0.82 3.93
CA ILE A 23 6.92 -0.60 3.85
C ILE A 23 8.10 -1.38 3.30
N LEU A 24 8.74 -0.91 2.22
CA LEU A 24 9.91 -1.58 1.63
C LEU A 24 11.10 -1.60 2.59
N ASP A 25 11.39 -0.50 3.28
CA ASP A 25 12.49 -0.46 4.28
C ASP A 25 12.24 -1.45 5.43
N LEU A 26 11.03 -1.42 6.02
CA LEU A 26 10.65 -2.31 7.10
C LEU A 26 10.61 -3.78 6.66
N ALA A 27 10.03 -4.06 5.48
CA ALA A 27 9.96 -5.41 4.91
C ALA A 27 11.34 -5.99 4.65
N TRP A 28 12.29 -5.18 4.17
CA TRP A 28 13.67 -5.62 4.00
C TRP A 28 14.30 -6.01 5.34
N ARG A 29 14.17 -5.16 6.37
CA ARG A 29 14.70 -5.44 7.72
C ARG A 29 14.09 -6.69 8.34
N VAL A 30 12.80 -6.95 8.11
CA VAL A 30 12.12 -8.18 8.53
C VAL A 30 12.65 -9.39 7.76
N ALA A 31 12.83 -9.28 6.44
CA ALA A 31 13.30 -10.37 5.58
C ALA A 31 14.77 -10.75 5.82
N GLU A 32 15.62 -9.78 6.16
CA GLU A 32 17.04 -9.98 6.50
C GLU A 32 17.26 -10.39 7.96
N ASP A 33 16.22 -10.32 8.80
CA ASP A 33 16.28 -10.59 10.24
C ASP A 33 17.39 -9.78 10.94
N GLU A 34 17.44 -8.47 10.68
CA GLU A 34 18.48 -7.55 11.19
C GLU A 34 18.38 -7.25 12.70
N TRP A 35 17.57 -8.01 13.44
CA TRP A 35 17.24 -7.75 14.84
C TRP A 35 18.21 -8.42 15.81
N THR A 36 18.59 -7.69 16.85
CA THR A 36 19.51 -8.19 17.90
C THR A 36 18.82 -9.10 18.92
N ASP A 37 17.50 -9.01 19.06
CA ASP A 37 16.70 -9.82 19.97
C ASP A 37 15.28 -10.10 19.43
N GLU A 38 14.62 -11.07 20.05
CA GLU A 38 13.27 -11.52 19.69
C GLU A 38 12.20 -10.45 19.91
N ALA A 39 12.41 -9.52 20.85
CA ALA A 39 11.45 -8.46 21.13
C ALA A 39 11.41 -7.46 19.97
N GLY A 40 12.58 -7.01 19.50
CA GLY A 40 12.70 -6.14 18.33
C GLY A 40 12.20 -6.80 17.06
N ARG A 41 12.49 -8.09 16.85
CA ARG A 41 11.94 -8.86 15.71
C ARG A 41 10.41 -8.83 15.69
N ARG A 42 9.79 -9.11 16.84
CA ARG A 42 8.32 -9.12 16.95
C ARG A 42 7.73 -7.73 16.77
N GLU A 43 8.38 -6.70 17.30
CA GLU A 43 7.95 -5.30 17.13
C GLU A 43 8.00 -4.88 15.67
N GLY A 44 9.11 -5.11 14.96
CA GLY A 44 9.24 -4.77 13.55
C GLY A 44 8.26 -5.52 12.65
N ARG A 45 7.95 -6.79 12.96
CA ARG A 45 6.89 -7.54 12.25
C ARG A 45 5.50 -6.96 12.50
N ALA A 46 5.20 -6.56 13.74
CA ALA A 46 3.92 -5.96 14.08
C ALA A 46 3.76 -4.57 13.44
N GLU A 47 4.84 -3.79 13.37
CA GLU A 47 4.89 -2.50 12.66
C GLU A 47 4.62 -2.68 11.16
N LEU A 48 5.36 -3.58 10.50
CA LEU A 48 5.12 -3.90 9.09
C LEU A 48 3.69 -4.36 8.82
N ALA A 49 3.13 -5.21 9.70
CA ALA A 49 1.76 -5.69 9.55
C ALA A 49 0.73 -4.55 9.67
N ALA A 50 0.97 -3.58 10.56
CA ALA A 50 0.11 -2.42 10.71
C ALA A 50 0.18 -1.48 9.49
N GLU A 51 1.39 -1.22 8.98
CA GLU A 51 1.59 -0.38 7.78
C GLU A 51 0.91 -1.00 6.55
N LEU A 52 1.15 -2.30 6.30
CA LEU A 52 0.50 -3.02 5.20
C LEU A 52 -1.03 -2.99 5.31
N ALA A 53 -1.57 -3.18 6.51
CA ALA A 53 -3.02 -3.22 6.71
C ALA A 53 -3.66 -1.83 6.49
N LEU A 54 -3.01 -0.76 6.95
CA LEU A 54 -3.46 0.60 6.70
C LEU A 54 -3.42 0.92 5.21
N HIS A 55 -2.29 0.63 4.56
CA HIS A 55 -2.06 0.89 3.15
C HIS A 55 -3.10 0.17 2.27
N ALA A 56 -3.24 -1.15 2.42
CA ALA A 56 -4.24 -1.93 1.68
C ALA A 56 -5.67 -1.40 1.90
N THR A 57 -6.01 -0.97 3.11
CA THR A 57 -7.35 -0.40 3.38
C THR A 57 -7.59 0.91 2.63
N LYS A 58 -6.57 1.75 2.42
CA LYS A 58 -6.69 2.98 1.63
C LYS A 58 -6.98 2.68 0.18
N GLU A 59 -6.30 1.68 -0.37
CA GLU A 59 -6.43 1.29 -1.77
C GLU A 59 -7.77 0.60 -2.02
N GLU A 60 -8.14 -0.36 -1.19
CA GLU A 60 -9.37 -1.14 -1.30
C GLU A 60 -10.64 -0.29 -1.06
N LEU A 61 -10.57 0.75 -0.24
CA LEU A 61 -11.69 1.68 -0.03
C LEU A 61 -11.71 2.86 -1.01
N GLY A 62 -10.55 3.21 -1.57
CA GLY A 62 -10.35 4.42 -2.36
C GLY A 62 -9.91 4.13 -3.78
N LEU A 63 -8.62 3.83 -3.96
CA LEU A 63 -8.00 3.71 -5.27
C LEU A 63 -8.68 2.68 -6.18
N TYR A 64 -8.88 1.46 -5.72
CA TYR A 64 -9.37 0.37 -6.58
C TYR A 64 -10.82 0.59 -7.03
N PRO A 65 -11.79 0.91 -6.15
CA PRO A 65 -13.17 1.18 -6.60
C PRO A 65 -13.26 2.37 -7.55
N LEU A 66 -12.44 3.41 -7.35
CA LEU A 66 -12.42 4.59 -8.22
C LEU A 66 -11.85 4.25 -9.61
N LEU A 67 -10.74 3.53 -9.69
CA LEU A 67 -10.18 3.05 -10.97
C LEU A 67 -11.12 2.07 -11.70
N MET A 68 -11.87 1.26 -10.96
CA MET A 68 -12.94 0.44 -11.56
C MET A 68 -14.07 1.31 -12.13
N GLY A 69 -14.41 2.40 -11.44
CA GLY A 69 -15.40 3.38 -11.90
C GLY A 69 -15.01 4.08 -13.20
N THR A 70 -13.71 4.33 -13.42
CA THR A 70 -13.18 4.90 -14.67
C THR A 70 -13.02 3.84 -15.77
N GLY A 71 -12.96 2.56 -15.40
CA GLY A 71 -12.73 1.43 -16.30
C GLY A 71 -11.25 1.10 -16.51
N ASP A 72 -10.34 1.74 -15.76
CA ASP A 72 -8.90 1.49 -15.82
C ASP A 72 -8.45 0.28 -14.99
N LEU A 73 -9.32 -0.19 -14.08
CA LEU A 73 -9.14 -1.44 -13.35
C LEU A 73 -10.32 -2.39 -13.59
N THR A 74 -10.02 -3.64 -13.93
CA THR A 74 -11.03 -4.69 -14.08
C THR A 74 -11.28 -5.39 -12.75
N GLU A 75 -12.48 -5.95 -12.56
CA GLU A 75 -12.84 -6.74 -11.37
C GLU A 75 -11.85 -7.89 -11.14
N GLU A 76 -11.52 -8.66 -12.18
CA GLU A 76 -10.52 -9.75 -12.10
C GLU A 76 -9.14 -9.27 -11.64
N ARG A 77 -8.72 -8.07 -12.07
CA ARG A 77 -7.43 -7.51 -11.66
C ARG A 77 -7.48 -6.99 -10.22
N CYS A 78 -8.59 -6.37 -9.82
CA CYS A 78 -8.84 -5.96 -8.44
C CYS A 78 -8.79 -7.17 -7.49
N ASP A 79 -9.51 -8.24 -7.82
CA ASP A 79 -9.53 -9.48 -7.02
C ASP A 79 -8.13 -10.05 -6.82
N ARG A 80 -7.30 -10.03 -7.87
CA ARG A 80 -5.90 -10.48 -7.78
C ARG A 80 -5.07 -9.59 -6.85
N LEU A 81 -5.20 -8.27 -6.92
CA LEU A 81 -4.45 -7.35 -6.05
C LEU A 81 -4.84 -7.54 -4.59
N GLU A 82 -6.14 -7.68 -4.30
CA GLU A 82 -6.63 -8.01 -2.95
C GLU A 82 -6.20 -9.41 -2.48
N ASP A 83 -6.11 -10.40 -3.38
CA ASP A 83 -5.51 -11.71 -3.08
C ASP A 83 -4.04 -11.55 -2.69
N GLU A 84 -3.26 -10.74 -3.42
CA GLU A 84 -1.85 -10.46 -3.14
C GLU A 84 -1.66 -9.79 -1.77
N HIS A 85 -2.50 -8.81 -1.39
CA HIS A 85 -2.52 -8.25 -0.04
C HIS A 85 -2.71 -9.33 1.03
N ARG A 86 -3.71 -10.19 0.84
CA ARG A 86 -4.01 -11.29 1.78
C ARG A 86 -2.88 -12.30 1.86
N GLU A 87 -2.22 -12.60 0.75
CA GLU A 87 -1.06 -13.50 0.72
C GLU A 87 0.13 -12.91 1.49
N VAL A 88 0.45 -11.63 1.30
CA VAL A 88 1.53 -10.94 2.04
C VAL A 88 1.24 -10.96 3.54
N HIS A 89 0.02 -10.63 3.97
CA HIS A 89 -0.39 -10.69 5.37
C HIS A 89 -0.25 -12.11 5.95
N ALA A 90 -0.72 -13.13 5.22
CA ALA A 90 -0.62 -14.52 5.68
C ALA A 90 0.84 -14.99 5.83
N VAL A 91 1.74 -14.57 4.93
CA VAL A 91 3.17 -14.88 5.02
C VAL A 91 3.82 -14.16 6.21
N LEU A 92 3.41 -12.92 6.50
CA LEU A 92 3.93 -12.14 7.61
C LEU A 92 3.46 -12.65 8.98
N ASP A 93 2.21 -13.08 9.09
CA ASP A 93 1.65 -13.74 10.29
C ASP A 93 2.31 -15.10 10.57
N GLY A 94 2.83 -15.75 9.52
CA GLY A 94 3.73 -16.87 9.64
C GLY A 94 5.18 -16.47 9.94
N GLU A 95 6.04 -17.45 10.18
CA GLU A 95 7.48 -17.20 10.39
C GLU A 95 8.27 -17.07 9.06
N ALA A 96 7.59 -17.02 7.91
CA ALA A 96 8.18 -17.25 6.60
C ALA A 96 8.39 -15.99 5.74
N PHE A 97 8.26 -14.79 6.31
CA PHE A 97 8.59 -13.56 5.59
C PHE A 97 10.10 -13.47 5.33
N ASP A 98 10.53 -13.95 4.17
CA ASP A 98 11.91 -14.02 3.71
C ASP A 98 12.14 -13.11 2.49
N ARG A 99 13.34 -13.16 1.89
CA ARG A 99 13.67 -12.38 0.69
C ARG A 99 12.70 -12.60 -0.47
N ARG A 100 12.15 -13.81 -0.61
CA ARG A 100 11.20 -14.11 -1.68
C ARG A 100 9.88 -13.38 -1.42
N ALA A 101 9.40 -13.38 -0.19
CA ALA A 101 8.22 -12.60 0.21
C ALA A 101 8.45 -11.10 -0.04
N TYR A 102 9.62 -10.58 0.34
CA TYR A 102 10.01 -9.20 0.07
C TYR A 102 9.95 -8.85 -1.42
N TYR A 103 10.55 -9.67 -2.31
CA TYR A 103 10.53 -9.37 -3.74
C TYR A 103 9.14 -9.51 -4.36
N ALA A 104 8.27 -10.36 -3.81
CA ALA A 104 6.87 -10.41 -4.24
C ALA A 104 6.13 -9.12 -3.87
N LEU A 105 6.27 -8.65 -2.63
CA LEU A 105 5.75 -7.35 -2.18
C LEU A 105 6.30 -6.19 -3.02
N ALA A 106 7.61 -6.19 -3.31
CA ALA A 106 8.22 -5.14 -4.12
C ALA A 106 7.71 -5.14 -5.58
N ALA A 107 7.40 -6.30 -6.14
CA ALA A 107 6.81 -6.40 -7.48
C ALA A 107 5.36 -5.92 -7.51
N HIS A 108 4.58 -6.21 -6.46
CA HIS A 108 3.24 -5.68 -6.27
C HIS A 108 3.26 -4.14 -6.19
N ILE A 109 4.10 -3.58 -5.31
CA ILE A 109 4.29 -2.12 -5.19
C ILE A 109 4.74 -1.48 -6.51
N GLU A 110 5.61 -2.15 -7.28
CA GLU A 110 6.02 -1.66 -8.59
C GLU A 110 4.86 -1.62 -9.59
N GLU A 111 3.97 -2.62 -9.58
CA GLU A 111 2.74 -2.61 -10.39
C GLU A 111 1.85 -1.41 -10.04
N GLU A 112 1.67 -1.13 -8.75
CA GLU A 112 0.83 -0.03 -8.28
C GLU A 112 1.40 1.34 -8.67
N GLU A 113 2.67 1.58 -8.40
CA GLU A 113 3.37 2.83 -8.73
C GLU A 113 3.38 3.11 -10.23
N MET A 114 3.69 2.10 -11.04
CA MET A 114 3.92 2.27 -12.48
C MET A 114 2.63 2.23 -13.28
N GLU A 115 1.61 1.50 -12.82
CA GLU A 115 0.38 1.30 -13.57
C GLU A 115 -0.82 1.98 -12.89
N LEU A 116 -1.14 1.64 -11.64
CA LEU A 116 -2.36 2.12 -11.00
C LEU A 116 -2.28 3.61 -10.66
N PHE A 117 -1.21 4.05 -10.01
CA PHE A 117 -1.03 5.46 -9.62
C PHE A 117 -0.90 6.33 -10.85
N SER A 118 -0.15 5.86 -11.85
CA SER A 118 -0.07 6.53 -13.14
C SER A 118 -1.43 6.59 -13.83
N GLY A 119 -2.23 5.52 -13.79
CA GLY A 119 -3.60 5.50 -14.32
C GLY A 119 -4.51 6.52 -13.62
N ALA A 120 -4.50 6.54 -12.29
CA ALA A 120 -5.29 7.48 -11.48
C ALA A 120 -4.97 8.93 -11.83
N MET A 121 -3.68 9.27 -12.01
CA MET A 121 -3.23 10.61 -12.41
C MET A 121 -3.79 11.09 -13.76
N PHE A 122 -4.12 10.17 -14.67
CA PHE A 122 -4.75 10.52 -15.95
C PHE A 122 -6.27 10.45 -15.93
N ALA A 123 -6.84 9.59 -15.08
CA ALA A 123 -8.27 9.27 -15.10
C ALA A 123 -9.10 10.07 -14.10
N PHE A 124 -8.54 10.43 -12.94
CA PHE A 124 -9.27 11.06 -11.85
C PHE A 124 -9.45 12.57 -12.07
N GLY A 125 -10.67 13.05 -11.88
CA GLY A 125 -10.99 14.46 -11.71
C GLY A 125 -11.07 14.85 -10.24
N ASP A 126 -11.51 16.09 -9.99
CA ASP A 126 -11.59 16.65 -8.63
C ASP A 126 -12.49 15.81 -7.70
N ASP A 127 -13.62 15.28 -8.19
CA ASP A 127 -14.55 14.49 -7.39
C ASP A 127 -13.94 13.14 -6.96
N GLU A 128 -13.19 12.47 -7.85
CA GLU A 128 -12.47 11.23 -7.52
C GLU A 128 -11.34 11.47 -6.52
N TRP A 129 -10.58 12.57 -6.67
CA TRP A 129 -9.54 12.94 -5.71
C TRP A 129 -10.10 13.25 -4.32
N ASP A 130 -11.22 13.98 -4.26
CA ASP A 130 -11.93 14.25 -3.01
C ASP A 130 -12.46 12.97 -2.36
N GLU A 131 -12.91 11.99 -3.15
CA GLU A 131 -13.35 10.70 -2.62
C GLU A 131 -12.18 9.85 -2.12
N MET A 132 -11.05 9.86 -2.83
CA MET A 132 -9.84 9.15 -2.41
C MET A 132 -9.31 9.71 -1.08
N ASP A 133 -9.28 11.03 -0.92
CA ASP A 133 -8.92 11.69 0.34
C ASP A 133 -9.86 11.29 1.49
N ARG A 134 -11.17 11.25 1.24
CA ARG A 134 -12.16 10.74 2.22
C ARG A 134 -11.93 9.28 2.57
N ALA A 135 -11.58 8.43 1.60
CA ALA A 135 -11.25 7.03 1.83
C ALA A 135 -10.00 6.88 2.71
N HIS A 136 -8.97 7.69 2.48
CA HIS A 136 -7.75 7.71 3.30
C HIS A 136 -8.05 8.10 4.75
N HIS A 137 -8.85 9.15 4.95
CA HIS A 137 -9.32 9.54 6.28
C HIS A 137 -10.11 8.43 6.97
N ARG A 138 -10.96 7.72 6.23
CA ARG A 138 -11.72 6.59 6.76
C ARG A 138 -10.82 5.43 7.16
N ALA A 139 -9.82 5.08 6.34
CA ALA A 139 -8.83 4.06 6.65
C ALA A 139 -8.06 4.42 7.93
N ALA A 140 -7.54 5.66 8.02
CA ALA A 140 -6.86 6.15 9.20
C ALA A 140 -7.74 6.05 10.46
N HIS A 141 -9.03 6.39 10.37
CA HIS A 141 -9.97 6.21 11.47
C HIS A 141 -10.19 4.75 11.86
N LEU A 142 -10.29 3.83 10.88
CA LEU A 142 -10.47 2.39 11.15
C LEU A 142 -9.26 1.77 11.86
N HIS A 143 -8.05 2.25 11.53
CA HIS A 143 -6.79 1.79 12.11
C HIS A 143 -6.36 2.59 13.35
N GLY A 144 -7.12 3.61 13.76
CA GLY A 144 -6.82 4.43 14.93
C GLY A 144 -5.61 5.35 14.79
N VAL A 145 -5.20 5.66 13.56
CA VAL A 145 -4.11 6.57 13.23
C VAL A 145 -4.60 8.01 13.32
N ALA A 146 -3.78 8.91 13.88
CA ALA A 146 -4.12 10.32 13.99
C ALA A 146 -4.25 10.97 12.59
N HIS A 147 -5.38 11.63 12.33
CA HIS A 147 -5.67 12.30 11.06
C HIS A 147 -6.45 13.60 11.32
N ALA A 148 -6.37 14.53 10.37
CA ALA A 148 -7.21 15.73 10.40
C ALA A 148 -8.64 15.39 9.94
N HIS A 149 -9.63 16.13 10.43
CA HIS A 149 -11.05 16.03 10.06
C HIS A 149 -11.52 17.31 9.38
#